data_AF-A0A1J4RS39-F1
#
_entry.id   AF-A0A1J4RS39-F1
#
_cell.length_a   1.000
_cell.length_b   1.000
_cell.length_c   1.000
_cell.angle_alpha   90.00
_cell.angle_beta   90.00
_cell.angle_gamma   90.00
#
_symmetry.space_group_name_H-M   'P 1'
#
loop_
_entity.id
_entity.type
_entity.pdbx_description
1 polymer ?
#
loop_
_entity_poly.entity_id
_entity_poly.type
_entity_poly.pdbx_seq_one_letter_code
_entity_poly.pdbx_strand_id
1 'polypeptide(L)'
;MLLFCQFGDSALVRVRCCQGGYAAMSEQRYSPSKTPGWWDYTSFDLDNPDVAAAARVLTLKDLEELSRDGFRVNMYDTPEQFYLAEALEYIRPWLRSTPDNPVAICGPVGPVEQLPLVAAIINNLKLDVRDGYFAGMDELWENGQAIPYEHDLCFRRIDMEWCFNLIRPDPH
;
A
#
# COMPACT_ATOMS: atom_id res chain seq x y z
N MET A 1 7.48 -0.59 -0.43
CA MET A 1 6.90 0.75 -0.64
C MET A 1 6.02 0.68 -1.87
N LEU A 2 4.73 0.98 -1.70
CA LEU A 2 3.75 1.14 -2.77
C LEU A 2 3.51 2.65 -2.89
N LEU A 3 3.72 3.20 -4.08
CA LEU A 3 3.39 4.59 -4.38
C LEU A 3 2.29 4.60 -5.44
N PHE A 4 1.26 5.39 -5.19
CA PHE A 4 0.10 5.56 -6.07
C PHE A 4 0.10 6.98 -6.62
N CYS A 5 -0.06 7.11 -7.92
CA CYS A 5 -0.21 8.40 -8.56
C CYS A 5 -1.23 8.29 -9.68
N GLN A 6 -2.20 9.21 -9.70
CA GLN A 6 -3.06 9.42 -10.84
C GLN A 6 -2.41 10.47 -11.74
N PHE A 7 -2.16 10.13 -13.00
CA PHE A 7 -1.55 11.03 -13.98
C PHE A 7 -2.62 11.55 -14.94
N GLY A 8 -3.15 12.75 -14.65
CA GLY A 8 -4.28 13.33 -15.38
C GLY A 8 -5.55 12.46 -15.27
N ASP A 9 -6.38 12.47 -16.31
CA ASP A 9 -7.58 11.61 -16.38
C ASP A 9 -7.30 10.22 -16.97
N SER A 10 -6.03 9.89 -17.25
CA SER A 10 -5.69 8.89 -18.27
C SER A 10 -5.00 7.63 -17.75
N ALA A 11 -4.30 7.69 -16.60
CA ALA A 11 -3.59 6.51 -16.11
C ALA A 11 -3.43 6.51 -14.59
N LEU A 12 -3.62 5.31 -14.01
CA LEU A 12 -3.25 5.02 -12.63
C LEU A 12 -1.92 4.28 -12.62
N VAL A 13 -0.94 4.86 -11.93
CA VAL A 13 0.42 4.36 -11.88
C VAL A 13 0.70 3.79 -10.51
N ARG A 14 1.23 2.56 -10.50
CA ARG A 14 1.69 1.86 -9.31
C ARG A 14 3.17 1.55 -9.40
N VAL A 15 3.94 2.01 -8.42
CA VAL A 15 5.36 1.63 -8.29
C VAL A 15 5.51 0.56 -7.22
N ARG A 16 6.15 -0.56 -7.58
CA ARG A 16 6.36 -1.72 -6.70
C ARG A 16 7.86 -2.00 -6.55
N CYS A 17 8.32 -2.20 -5.31
CA CYS A 17 9.62 -2.84 -5.05
C CYS A 17 9.51 -4.37 -5.30
N CYS A 18 10.36 -4.90 -6.16
CA CYS A 18 10.39 -6.32 -6.57
C CYS A 18 11.48 -7.15 -5.85
N GLN A 19 12.40 -6.52 -5.12
CA GLN A 19 13.44 -7.20 -4.33
C GLN A 19 13.19 -7.05 -2.82
N GLY A 20 13.23 -8.18 -2.10
CA GLY A 20 13.26 -8.24 -0.64
C GLY A 20 11.89 -8.50 -0.01
N GLY A 21 11.74 -9.70 0.57
CA GLY A 21 10.70 -9.95 1.57
C GLY A 21 10.81 -8.92 2.68
N TYR A 22 9.67 -8.60 3.30
CA TYR A 22 9.58 -7.70 4.45
C TYR A 22 10.49 -8.23 5.57
N ALA A 23 11.74 -7.78 5.59
CA ALA A 23 12.63 -7.98 6.71
C ALA A 23 12.08 -7.14 7.86
N ALA A 24 11.98 -7.78 9.03
CA ALA A 24 11.43 -7.20 10.25
C ALA A 24 11.91 -5.75 10.47
N MET A 25 10.97 -4.81 10.52
CA MET A 25 11.21 -3.51 11.10
C MET A 25 11.35 -3.70 12.61
N SER A 26 12.56 -4.00 13.08
CA SER A 26 12.89 -3.99 14.50
C SER A 26 12.86 -2.55 15.02
N GLU A 27 11.96 -2.27 15.96
CA GLU A 27 11.95 -1.20 16.98
C GLU A 27 12.91 0.00 16.82
N GLN A 28 12.92 0.67 15.68
CA GLN A 28 13.44 2.03 15.60
C GLN A 28 12.27 3.00 15.58
N ARG A 29 12.06 3.68 16.72
CA ARG A 29 11.18 4.85 16.77
C ARG A 29 11.68 5.85 15.73
N TYR A 30 10.89 6.05 14.69
CA TYR A 30 11.11 7.10 13.71
C TYR A 30 11.20 8.45 14.43
N SER A 31 12.30 9.17 14.24
CA SER A 31 12.52 10.52 14.73
C SER A 31 13.00 11.34 13.54
N PRO A 32 12.21 12.31 13.04
CA PRO A 32 12.54 13.07 11.83
C PRO A 32 13.91 13.77 11.88
N SER A 33 14.46 13.97 13.08
CA SER A 33 15.71 14.70 13.31
C SER A 33 16.97 13.85 13.33
N LYS A 34 16.91 12.51 13.16
CA LYS A 34 18.04 11.61 13.48
C LYS A 34 18.66 10.83 12.32
N THR A 35 18.39 11.18 11.06
CA THR A 35 19.10 10.55 9.92
C THR A 35 19.71 11.62 9.01
N PRO A 36 20.89 12.18 9.36
CA PRO A 36 21.57 13.14 8.52
C PRO A 36 21.89 12.51 7.16
N GLY A 37 21.27 13.02 6.09
CA GLY A 37 21.44 12.52 4.72
C GLY A 37 20.28 11.72 4.14
N TRP A 38 19.21 11.47 4.91
CA TRP A 38 17.98 10.91 4.35
C TRP A 38 17.12 12.02 3.75
N TRP A 39 16.77 11.91 2.47
CA TRP A 39 15.85 12.85 1.82
C TRP A 39 14.46 12.60 2.39
N ASP A 40 13.87 13.62 3.03
CA ASP A 40 12.48 13.60 3.44
C ASP A 40 11.55 13.70 2.21
N TYR A 41 11.18 12.55 1.64
CA TYR A 41 10.28 12.49 0.49
C TYR A 41 8.84 12.90 0.82
N THR A 42 8.53 13.15 2.10
CA THR A 42 7.21 13.58 2.57
C THR A 42 7.08 15.11 2.63
N SER A 43 8.20 15.82 2.60
CA SER A 43 8.26 17.29 2.65
C SER A 43 8.85 17.84 1.36
N PHE A 44 8.05 17.88 0.29
CA PHE A 44 8.42 18.67 -0.89
C PHE A 44 8.20 20.16 -0.59
N ASP A 45 9.22 20.98 -0.81
CA ASP A 45 9.05 22.42 -0.89
C ASP A 45 8.28 22.73 -2.18
N LEU A 46 6.96 22.82 -2.06
CA LEU A 46 6.08 23.14 -3.19
C LEU A 46 6.28 24.58 -3.69
N ASP A 47 6.90 25.44 -2.89
CA ASP A 47 7.29 26.79 -3.28
C ASP A 47 8.64 26.80 -4.03
N ASN A 48 9.35 25.67 -4.07
CA ASN A 48 10.55 25.51 -4.88
C ASN A 48 10.19 25.45 -6.37
N PRO A 49 10.62 26.44 -7.18
CA PRO A 49 10.27 26.52 -8.59
C PRO A 49 10.80 25.32 -9.41
N ASP A 50 11.89 24.69 -8.99
CA ASP A 50 12.47 23.53 -9.68
C ASP A 50 11.62 22.27 -9.48
N VAL A 51 11.06 22.07 -8.28
CA VAL A 51 10.14 20.96 -7.98
C VAL A 51 8.84 21.12 -8.77
N ALA A 52 8.27 22.33 -8.75
CA ALA A 52 7.06 22.64 -9.50
C ALA A 52 7.27 22.54 -11.02
N ALA A 53 8.44 22.95 -11.53
CA ALA A 53 8.80 22.82 -12.93
C ALA A 53 8.97 21.35 -13.34
N ALA A 54 9.68 20.55 -12.53
CA ALA A 54 9.88 19.12 -12.77
C ALA A 54 8.54 18.35 -12.79
N ALA A 55 7.65 18.61 -11.82
CA ALA A 55 6.34 17.95 -11.77
C ALA A 55 5.46 18.26 -13.01
N ARG A 56 5.58 19.47 -13.57
CA ARG A 56 4.80 19.88 -14.77
C ARG A 56 5.25 19.22 -16.07
N VAL A 57 6.49 18.76 -16.15
CA VAL A 57 7.06 18.20 -17.39
C VAL A 57 7.14 16.67 -17.41
N LEU A 58 6.82 16.01 -16.30
CA LEU A 58 6.74 14.55 -16.26
C LEU A 58 5.73 14.05 -17.29
N THR A 59 6.07 12.95 -17.95
CA THR A 59 5.20 12.24 -18.89
C THR A 59 5.01 10.80 -18.43
N LEU A 60 4.02 10.10 -19.00
CA LEU A 60 3.85 8.67 -18.76
C LEU A 60 5.11 7.88 -19.12
N LYS A 61 5.81 8.26 -20.20
CA LYS A 61 7.06 7.63 -20.58
C LYS A 61 8.14 7.79 -19.50
N ASP A 62 8.26 8.98 -18.92
CA ASP A 62 9.22 9.22 -17.84
C ASP A 62 8.94 8.34 -16.61
N LEU A 63 7.65 8.09 -16.31
CA LEU A 63 7.26 7.17 -15.24
C LEU A 63 7.59 5.71 -15.57
N GLU A 64 7.41 5.29 -16.82
CA GLU A 64 7.76 3.93 -17.25
C GLU A 64 9.27 3.67 -17.08
N GLU A 65 10.09 4.66 -17.43
CA GLU A 65 11.55 4.65 -17.32
C GLU A 65 12.06 4.57 -15.87
N LEU A 66 11.21 4.80 -14.86
CA LEU A 66 11.54 4.56 -13.45
C LEU A 66 11.63 3.06 -13.11
N SER A 67 11.14 2.17 -13.98
CA SER A 67 11.31 0.73 -13.84
C SER A 67 12.78 0.33 -13.96
N ARG A 68 13.28 -0.42 -12.98
CA ARG A 68 14.69 -0.86 -12.90
C ARG A 68 14.78 -2.17 -12.12
N ASP A 69 15.94 -2.80 -12.06
CA ASP A 69 16.05 -4.01 -11.23
C ASP A 69 15.66 -3.72 -9.77
N GLY A 70 14.84 -4.61 -9.19
CA GLY A 70 14.22 -4.39 -7.89
C GLY A 70 13.05 -3.38 -7.85
N PHE A 71 12.67 -2.72 -8.94
CA PHE A 71 11.53 -1.80 -8.98
C PHE A 71 10.73 -1.90 -10.29
N ARG A 72 9.42 -2.09 -10.20
CA ARG A 72 8.54 -2.16 -11.37
C ARG A 72 7.46 -1.09 -11.30
N VAL A 73 7.30 -0.35 -12.39
CA VAL A 73 6.15 0.51 -12.60
C VAL A 73 5.11 -0.27 -13.40
N ASN A 74 3.90 -0.36 -12.86
CA ASN A 74 2.74 -0.89 -13.57
C ASN A 74 1.77 0.27 -13.82
N MET A 75 1.25 0.35 -15.04
CA MET A 75 0.24 1.33 -15.43
C MET A 75 -1.06 0.61 -15.78
N TYR A 76 -2.17 1.18 -15.35
CA TYR A 76 -3.50 0.63 -15.58
C TYR A 76 -4.36 1.66 -16.29
N ASP A 77 -5.11 1.18 -17.28
CA ASP A 77 -6.00 2.02 -18.09
C ASP A 77 -7.26 2.41 -17.34
N THR A 78 -7.67 1.58 -16.35
CA THR A 78 -8.87 1.85 -15.56
C THR A 78 -8.65 1.67 -14.05
N PRO A 79 -9.41 2.39 -13.20
CA PRO A 79 -9.40 2.19 -11.76
C PRO A 79 -9.69 0.75 -11.35
N GLU A 80 -10.63 0.08 -12.01
CA GLU A 80 -11.02 -1.29 -11.68
C GLU A 80 -9.86 -2.28 -11.89
N GLN A 81 -9.09 -2.12 -12.97
CA GLN A 81 -7.90 -2.93 -13.20
C GLN A 81 -6.86 -2.72 -12.10
N PHE A 82 -6.66 -1.47 -11.71
CA PHE A 82 -5.74 -1.08 -10.65
C PHE A 82 -6.18 -1.64 -9.29
N TYR A 83 -7.44 -1.47 -8.89
CA TYR A 83 -7.97 -2.00 -7.62
C TYR A 83 -7.91 -3.52 -7.57
N LEU A 84 -8.22 -4.21 -8.67
CA LEU A 84 -8.05 -5.66 -8.74
C LEU A 84 -6.58 -6.05 -8.57
N ALA A 85 -5.66 -5.33 -9.21
CA ALA A 85 -4.24 -5.59 -9.07
C ALA A 85 -3.73 -5.36 -7.64
N GLU A 86 -4.23 -4.34 -6.92
CA GLU A 86 -3.94 -4.14 -5.50
C GLU A 86 -4.52 -5.26 -4.64
N ALA A 87 -5.76 -5.68 -4.89
CA ALA A 87 -6.37 -6.79 -4.14
C ALA A 87 -5.54 -8.08 -4.28
N LEU A 88 -5.02 -8.36 -5.48
CA LEU A 88 -4.17 -9.52 -5.73
C LEU A 88 -2.82 -9.45 -4.99
N GLU A 89 -2.37 -8.28 -4.54
CA GLU A 89 -1.16 -8.18 -3.72
C GLU A 89 -1.36 -8.61 -2.28
N TYR A 90 -2.57 -8.58 -1.75
CA TYR A 90 -2.89 -9.18 -0.47
C TYR A 90 -2.89 -10.71 -0.59
N ILE A 91 -3.49 -11.21 -1.68
CA ILE A 91 -3.72 -12.64 -1.87
C ILE A 91 -2.42 -13.40 -2.15
N ARG A 92 -1.55 -12.88 -3.04
CA ARG A 92 -0.33 -13.60 -3.46
C ARG A 92 0.61 -13.95 -2.28
N PRO A 93 0.92 -13.04 -1.34
CA PRO A 93 1.72 -13.36 -0.16
C PRO A 93 0.99 -14.31 0.81
N TRP A 94 -0.31 -14.11 1.06
CA TRP A 94 -1.07 -14.96 1.98
C TRP A 94 -1.20 -16.41 1.48
N LEU A 95 -1.34 -16.63 0.17
CA LEU A 95 -1.32 -17.99 -0.41
C LEU A 95 0.02 -18.72 -0.26
N ARG A 96 1.09 -17.99 0.04
CA ARG A 96 2.41 -18.57 0.32
C ARG A 96 2.71 -18.67 1.81
N SER A 97 1.80 -18.17 2.65
CA SER A 97 1.96 -18.17 4.09
C SER A 97 1.69 -19.57 4.64
N THR A 98 2.52 -20.01 5.58
CA THR A 98 2.32 -21.26 6.32
C THR A 98 2.57 -21.02 7.80
N PRO A 99 2.12 -21.92 8.71
CA PRO A 99 2.34 -21.74 10.14
C PRO A 99 3.83 -21.64 10.51
N ASP A 100 4.69 -22.40 9.80
CA ASP A 100 6.14 -22.42 10.01
C ASP A 100 6.90 -21.31 9.27
N ASN A 101 6.24 -20.66 8.30
CA ASN A 101 6.83 -19.57 7.51
C ASN A 101 5.75 -18.52 7.17
N PRO A 102 5.31 -17.74 8.17
CA PRO A 102 4.26 -16.76 7.98
C PRO A 102 4.73 -15.61 7.09
N VAL A 103 3.85 -15.17 6.21
CA VAL A 103 4.08 -14.06 5.28
C VAL A 103 3.12 -12.94 5.61
N ALA A 104 3.69 -11.77 5.92
CA ALA A 104 2.94 -10.55 6.13
C ALA A 104 2.92 -9.67 4.88
N ILE A 105 1.82 -8.97 4.67
CA ILE A 105 1.78 -7.75 3.86
C ILE A 105 1.72 -6.55 4.80
N CYS A 106 2.51 -5.52 4.50
CA CYS A 106 2.37 -4.20 5.11
C CYS A 106 1.88 -3.23 4.05
N GLY A 107 0.77 -2.55 4.33
CA GLY A 107 0.10 -1.66 3.39
C GLY A 107 -0.37 -0.36 4.06
N PRO A 108 -0.35 0.78 3.34
CA PRO A 108 -1.17 1.93 3.68
C PRO A 108 -2.65 1.59 3.49
N VAL A 109 -3.56 2.36 4.09
CA VAL A 109 -5.00 2.18 3.87
C VAL A 109 -5.47 2.69 2.51
N GLY A 110 -4.81 3.67 1.90
CA GLY A 110 -5.20 4.21 0.61
C GLY A 110 -4.50 3.54 -0.59
N PRO A 111 -5.16 3.38 -1.76
CA PRO A 111 -6.61 3.47 -1.99
C PRO A 111 -7.39 2.43 -1.19
N VAL A 112 -8.71 2.54 -1.04
CA VAL A 112 -9.52 1.63 -0.18
C VAL A 112 -10.43 0.69 -0.97
N GLU A 113 -10.65 0.98 -2.25
CA GLU A 113 -11.62 0.30 -3.11
C GLU A 113 -11.23 -1.15 -3.41
N GLN A 114 -9.96 -1.52 -3.25
CA GLN A 114 -9.51 -2.91 -3.35
C GLN A 114 -9.91 -3.77 -2.14
N LEU A 115 -10.15 -3.17 -0.97
CA LEU A 115 -10.36 -3.91 0.28
C LEU A 115 -11.55 -4.88 0.19
N PRO A 116 -12.74 -4.47 -0.33
CA PRO A 116 -13.84 -5.41 -0.51
C PRO A 116 -13.56 -6.47 -1.57
N LEU A 117 -12.72 -6.16 -2.58
CA LEU A 117 -12.33 -7.13 -3.62
C LEU A 117 -11.44 -8.23 -3.03
N VAL A 118 -10.56 -7.92 -2.08
CA VAL A 118 -9.75 -8.92 -1.36
C VAL A 118 -10.66 -9.95 -0.71
N ALA A 119 -11.62 -9.50 0.10
CA ALA A 119 -12.56 -10.37 0.78
C ALA A 119 -13.43 -11.16 -0.23
N ALA A 120 -13.91 -10.50 -1.28
CA ALA A 120 -14.72 -11.16 -2.31
C ALA A 120 -13.96 -12.29 -3.01
N ILE A 121 -12.68 -12.08 -3.38
CA ILE A 121 -11.88 -13.11 -4.04
C ILE A 121 -11.65 -14.30 -3.11
N ILE A 122 -11.24 -14.05 -1.86
CA ILE A 122 -11.01 -15.10 -0.86
C ILE A 122 -12.27 -15.94 -0.67
N ASN A 123 -13.41 -15.27 -0.45
CA ASN A 123 -14.69 -15.92 -0.19
C ASN A 123 -15.21 -16.71 -1.38
N ASN A 124 -15.12 -16.17 -2.61
CA ASN A 124 -15.67 -16.83 -3.80
C ASN A 124 -14.78 -17.98 -4.29
N LEU A 125 -13.46 -17.86 -4.14
CA LEU A 125 -12.51 -18.90 -4.53
C LEU A 125 -12.18 -19.88 -3.39
N LYS A 126 -12.71 -19.65 -2.18
CA LYS A 126 -12.48 -20.49 -0.99
C LYS A 126 -11.00 -20.63 -0.66
N LEU A 127 -10.27 -19.51 -0.69
CA LEU A 127 -8.84 -19.50 -0.43
C LEU A 127 -8.59 -19.62 1.08
N ASP A 128 -7.70 -20.54 1.47
CA ASP A 128 -7.19 -20.58 2.84
C ASP A 128 -6.05 -19.56 2.97
N VAL A 129 -6.29 -18.53 3.78
CA VAL A 129 -5.35 -17.44 4.05
C VAL A 129 -5.13 -17.24 5.55
N ARG A 130 -5.48 -18.25 6.38
CA ARG A 130 -5.46 -18.14 7.84
C ARG A 130 -4.08 -17.84 8.43
N ASP A 131 -3.03 -18.30 7.76
CA ASP A 131 -1.65 -18.04 8.16
C ASP A 131 -1.13 -16.69 7.64
N GLY A 132 -1.90 -15.97 6.83
CA GLY A 132 -1.54 -14.66 6.31
C GLY A 132 -1.61 -13.57 7.36
N TYR A 133 -0.61 -12.67 7.37
CA TYR A 133 -0.58 -11.53 8.29
C TYR A 133 -0.77 -10.21 7.55
N PHE A 134 -1.40 -9.25 8.22
CA PHE A 134 -1.48 -7.87 7.78
C PHE A 134 -0.89 -6.95 8.84
N ALA A 135 -0.05 -6.02 8.43
CA ALA A 135 0.45 -4.94 9.26
C ALA A 135 0.04 -3.60 8.66
N GLY A 136 -0.76 -2.82 9.40
CA GLY A 136 -1.03 -1.43 9.00
C GLY A 136 0.27 -0.62 9.04
N MET A 137 0.55 0.11 7.97
CA MET A 137 1.80 0.89 7.85
C MET A 137 1.80 2.13 8.74
N ASP A 138 0.64 2.77 8.90
CA ASP A 138 0.45 4.06 9.53
C ASP A 138 -0.98 4.22 10.10
N GLU A 139 -1.19 5.29 10.86
CA GLU A 139 -2.51 5.74 11.35
C GLU A 139 -2.48 7.27 11.46
N LEU A 140 -3.63 7.92 11.32
CA LEU A 140 -3.71 9.37 11.47
C LEU A 140 -3.40 9.80 12.91
N TRP A 141 -2.71 10.93 13.03
CA TRP A 141 -2.23 11.46 14.30
C TRP A 141 -2.77 12.86 14.53
N GLU A 142 -3.54 13.03 15.60
CA GLU A 142 -4.14 14.30 15.99
C GLU A 142 -3.98 14.56 17.49
N ASN A 143 -3.74 15.81 17.87
CA ASN A 143 -3.65 16.23 19.28
C ASN A 143 -2.64 15.43 20.13
N GLY A 144 -1.54 14.98 19.51
CA GLY A 144 -0.48 14.26 20.23
C GLY A 144 -0.74 12.76 20.45
N GLN A 145 -1.74 12.18 19.77
CA GLN A 145 -2.02 10.74 19.81
C GLN A 145 -2.59 10.26 18.46
N ALA A 146 -2.62 8.94 18.26
CA ALA A 146 -3.36 8.35 17.15
C ALA A 146 -4.85 8.62 17.32
N ILE A 147 -5.57 8.82 16.22
CA ILE A 147 -7.02 9.01 16.26
C ILE A 147 -7.73 7.77 16.86
N PRO A 148 -8.86 7.94 17.56
CA PRO A 148 -9.63 6.82 18.11
C PRO A 148 -10.13 5.87 17.02
N TYR A 149 -10.38 4.61 17.38
CA TYR A 149 -10.89 3.61 16.45
C TYR A 149 -12.24 4.02 15.84
N GLU A 150 -13.10 4.66 16.61
CA GLU A 150 -14.42 5.12 16.19
C GLU A 150 -14.36 6.32 15.23
N HIS A 151 -13.19 6.93 15.04
CA HIS A 151 -13.01 8.04 14.11
C HIS A 151 -13.24 7.57 12.66
N ASP A 152 -13.95 8.36 11.87
CA ASP A 152 -14.35 7.96 10.50
C ASP A 152 -13.16 7.79 9.54
N LEU A 153 -12.04 8.43 9.86
CA LEU A 153 -10.79 8.31 9.10
C LEU A 153 -9.80 7.30 9.71
N CYS A 154 -10.21 6.52 10.72
CA CYS A 154 -9.33 5.51 11.31
C CYS A 154 -9.02 4.43 10.29
N PHE A 155 -7.74 4.32 9.95
CA PHE A 155 -7.22 3.38 8.99
C PHE A 155 -7.50 1.94 9.42
N ARG A 156 -7.23 1.63 10.69
CA ARG A 156 -7.54 0.31 11.24
C ARG A 156 -9.04 -0.03 11.15
N ARG A 157 -9.93 0.95 11.36
CA ARG A 157 -11.38 0.72 11.27
C ARG A 157 -11.79 0.40 9.84
N ILE A 158 -11.28 1.15 8.86
CA ILE A 158 -11.54 0.91 7.43
C ILE A 158 -11.08 -0.50 7.02
N ASP A 159 -9.85 -0.89 7.37
CA ASP A 159 -9.31 -2.23 7.08
C ASP A 159 -10.22 -3.35 7.61
N MET A 160 -10.68 -3.19 8.85
CA MET A 160 -11.56 -4.17 9.49
C MET A 160 -12.93 -4.22 8.83
N GLU A 161 -13.58 -3.08 8.63
CA GLU A 161 -14.95 -3.00 8.10
C GLU A 161 -15.03 -3.37 6.61
N TRP A 162 -14.03 -3.00 5.82
CA TRP A 162 -14.08 -3.12 4.35
C TRP A 162 -13.33 -4.33 3.80
N CYS A 163 -12.52 -5.03 4.62
CA CYS A 163 -11.83 -6.26 4.22
C CYS A 163 -12.02 -7.37 5.26
N PHE A 164 -11.40 -7.24 6.44
CA PHE A 164 -11.18 -8.41 7.30
C PHE A 164 -12.46 -9.00 7.89
N ASN A 165 -13.42 -8.17 8.31
CA ASN A 165 -14.71 -8.64 8.82
C ASN A 165 -15.61 -9.22 7.71
N LEU A 166 -15.28 -8.97 6.44
CA LEU A 166 -16.01 -9.52 5.29
C LEU A 166 -15.49 -10.91 4.89
N ILE A 167 -14.29 -11.30 5.32
CA ILE A 167 -13.75 -12.65 5.07
C ILE A 167 -14.50 -13.65 5.94
N ARG A 168 -15.13 -14.64 5.30
CA ARG A 168 -15.92 -15.65 6.02
C ARG A 168 -14.99 -16.61 6.76
N PRO A 169 -15.32 -16.99 8.01
CA PRO A 169 -14.54 -17.94 8.79
C PRO A 169 -14.77 -19.41 8.35
N ASP A 170 -15.37 -19.64 7.17
CA ASP A 170 -15.86 -20.95 6.77
C ASP A 170 -14.74 -22.00 6.85
N PRO A 171 -15.02 -23.18 7.43
CA PRO A 171 -14.05 -24.26 7.50
C PRO A 171 -13.83 -24.78 6.08
N HIS A 172 -12.67 -24.49 5.51
CA HIS A 172 -12.17 -25.15 4.31
C HIS A 172 -11.17 -26.23 4.72
#